data_AF-A0A2W4QS86-F1
#
_entry.id   AF-A0A2W4QS86-F1
#
_cell.length_a   1.000
_cell.length_b   1.000
_cell.length_c   1.000
_cell.angle_alpha   90.00
_cell.angle_beta   90.00
_cell.angle_gamma   90.00
#
_symmetry.space_group_name_H-M   'P 1'
#
loop_
_entity.id
_entity.type
_entity.pdbx_description
1 polymer ?
#
loop_
_entity_poly.entity_id
_entity_poly.type
_entity_poly.pdbx_seq_one_letter_code
_entity_poly.pdbx_strand_id
1 'polypeptide(L)'
;MRMTHSACKGITPDDPRFAELDAFIQDGRASADFLIAVLHKAQQLFGYLPEEVQRHVAAKLGLPPSEVYGVVTFYNYFTLTPVGKYPINVCMGTACYVQGAGRILSLFERELGIQPGQVTPDGLFSLEVCRCLGACGLAPVVTVAGEVHGKMTESAALKLVAELRERAAAEQAEAGKAVATVGGEAQ
;
A
#
# COMPACT_ATOMS: atom_id res chain seq x y z
N MET A 1 -26.39 16.30 14.67
CA MET A 1 -24.91 16.19 14.61
C MET A 1 -24.51 15.51 13.30
N ARG A 2 -24.18 16.29 12.25
CA ARG A 2 -23.59 15.76 11.01
C ARG A 2 -22.07 15.78 11.18
N MET A 3 -21.46 14.61 11.37
CA MET A 3 -20.03 14.46 11.32
C MET A 3 -19.59 14.27 9.86
N THR A 4 -18.57 15.04 9.51
CA THR A 4 -17.92 15.20 8.22
C THR A 4 -17.25 13.89 7.74
N HIS A 5 -17.91 13.12 6.87
CA HIS A 5 -17.29 12.06 6.06
C HIS A 5 -16.72 12.65 4.75
N SER A 6 -15.70 13.51 4.87
CA SER A 6 -15.10 14.24 3.75
C SER A 6 -13.93 13.50 3.06
N ALA A 7 -13.80 12.18 3.20
CA ALA A 7 -12.68 11.43 2.64
C ALA A 7 -13.03 10.07 2.01
N CYS A 8 -14.31 9.71 1.87
CA CYS A 8 -14.73 8.47 1.20
C CYS A 8 -15.21 8.78 -0.23
N LYS A 9 -14.30 9.26 -1.09
CA LYS A 9 -14.53 9.32 -2.54
C LYS A 9 -13.73 8.20 -3.18
N GLY A 10 -14.42 7.20 -3.75
CA GLY A 10 -13.87 6.53 -4.92
C GLY A 10 -13.95 5.01 -5.03
N ILE A 11 -14.97 4.33 -4.49
CA ILE A 11 -15.34 3.01 -5.00
C ILE A 11 -16.87 2.96 -5.16
N THR A 12 -17.34 3.21 -6.37
CA THR A 12 -18.73 2.97 -6.74
C THR A 12 -18.90 1.48 -7.08
N PRO A 13 -20.06 0.86 -6.78
CA PRO A 13 -20.34 -0.55 -7.07
C PRO A 13 -20.35 -0.94 -8.58
N ASP A 14 -20.13 0.02 -9.49
CA ASP A 14 -20.04 -0.16 -10.95
C ASP A 14 -18.61 -0.01 -11.51
N ASP A 15 -17.59 -0.24 -10.68
CA ASP A 15 -16.19 -0.26 -11.14
C ASP A 15 -15.90 -1.56 -11.94
N PRO A 16 -15.32 -1.51 -13.16
CA PRO A 16 -15.02 -2.71 -13.97
C PRO A 16 -14.09 -3.71 -13.27
N ARG A 17 -13.37 -3.24 -12.24
CA ARG A 17 -12.50 -4.03 -11.37
C ARG A 17 -13.25 -5.06 -10.53
N PHE A 18 -14.52 -4.81 -10.21
CA PHE A 18 -15.37 -5.81 -9.54
C PHE A 18 -15.75 -6.95 -10.49
N ALA A 19 -15.93 -6.68 -11.77
CA ALA A 19 -16.23 -7.71 -12.77
C ALA A 19 -15.02 -8.64 -12.99
N GLU A 20 -13.80 -8.10 -12.99
CA GLU A 20 -12.57 -8.91 -13.03
C GLU A 20 -12.38 -9.76 -11.76
N LEU A 21 -12.71 -9.20 -10.60
CA LEU A 21 -12.66 -9.95 -9.33
C LEU A 21 -13.72 -11.07 -9.32
N ASP A 22 -14.92 -10.78 -9.81
CA ASP A 22 -16.01 -11.76 -9.94
C ASP A 22 -15.65 -12.88 -10.90
N ALA A 23 -15.03 -12.57 -12.04
CA ALA A 23 -14.52 -13.57 -12.98
C ALA A 23 -13.47 -14.48 -12.33
N PHE A 24 -12.56 -13.91 -11.52
CA PHE A 24 -11.55 -14.67 -10.79
C PHE A 24 -12.16 -15.57 -9.69
N ILE A 25 -13.23 -15.12 -9.03
CA ILE A 25 -13.96 -15.91 -8.04
C ILE A 25 -14.71 -17.08 -8.71
N GLN A 26 -15.25 -16.86 -9.93
CA GLN A 26 -15.97 -17.87 -10.70
C GLN A 26 -15.06 -18.93 -11.36
N ASP A 27 -13.81 -18.59 -11.67
CA ASP A 27 -12.84 -19.48 -12.36
C ASP A 27 -12.29 -20.62 -11.46
N GLY A 28 -12.90 -20.84 -10.29
CA GLY A 28 -13.00 -22.22 -9.78
C GLY A 28 -12.36 -22.52 -8.43
N ARG A 29 -12.29 -21.58 -7.47
CA ARG A 29 -11.82 -21.89 -6.10
C ARG A 29 -12.51 -21.08 -5.00
N ALA A 30 -13.83 -20.95 -5.02
CA ALA A 30 -14.61 -20.28 -3.97
C ALA A 30 -14.79 -21.16 -2.71
N SER A 31 -13.68 -21.52 -2.05
CA SER A 31 -13.68 -22.05 -0.69
C SER A 31 -12.95 -21.07 0.24
N ALA A 32 -13.27 -21.10 1.53
CA ALA A 32 -12.66 -20.23 2.55
C ALA A 32 -11.12 -20.25 2.51
N ASP A 33 -10.53 -21.37 2.06
CA ASP A 33 -9.08 -21.53 1.85
C ASP A 33 -8.45 -20.60 0.81
N PHE A 34 -9.25 -20.05 -0.12
CA PHE A 34 -8.77 -19.13 -1.18
C PHE A 34 -9.12 -17.67 -0.91
N LEU A 35 -9.70 -17.35 0.25
CA LEU A 35 -10.00 -15.98 0.65
C LEU A 35 -8.75 -15.09 0.57
N ILE A 36 -7.60 -15.61 1.01
CA ILE A 36 -6.31 -14.90 0.92
C ILE A 36 -5.95 -14.57 -0.55
N ALA A 37 -6.11 -15.52 -1.47
CA ALA A 37 -5.80 -15.31 -2.90
C ALA A 37 -6.74 -14.26 -3.55
N VAL A 38 -8.03 -14.31 -3.20
CA VAL A 38 -9.02 -13.32 -3.66
C VAL A 38 -8.68 -11.93 -3.10
N LEU A 39 -8.32 -11.85 -1.82
CA LEU A 39 -7.90 -10.59 -1.19
C LEU A 39 -6.60 -10.04 -1.80
N HIS A 40 -5.63 -10.89 -2.14
CA HIS A 40 -4.44 -10.46 -2.87
C HIS A 40 -4.79 -9.87 -4.23
N LYS A 41 -5.69 -10.52 -4.98
CA LYS A 41 -6.14 -10.02 -6.29
C LYS A 41 -6.90 -8.70 -6.14
N ALA A 42 -7.78 -8.60 -5.14
CA ALA A 42 -8.50 -7.36 -4.83
C ALA A 42 -7.52 -6.23 -4.48
N GLN A 43 -6.51 -6.48 -3.65
CA GLN A 43 -5.49 -5.47 -3.33
C GLN A 43 -4.67 -5.06 -4.56
N GLN A 44 -4.38 -5.96 -5.49
CA GLN A 44 -3.72 -5.60 -6.75
C GLN A 44 -4.58 -4.70 -7.65
N LEU A 45 -5.90 -4.92 -7.67
CA LEU A 45 -6.83 -4.16 -8.51
C LEU A 45 -7.23 -2.80 -7.91
N PHE A 46 -7.42 -2.76 -6.59
CA PHE A 46 -7.91 -1.57 -5.89
C PHE A 46 -6.80 -0.78 -5.19
N GLY A 47 -5.62 -1.38 -4.95
CA GLY A 47 -4.49 -0.77 -4.24
C GLY A 47 -4.67 -0.69 -2.72
N TYR A 48 -5.91 -0.65 -2.25
CA TYR A 48 -6.28 -0.66 -0.83
C TYR A 48 -7.60 -1.40 -0.67
N LEU A 49 -7.89 -1.84 0.55
CA LEU A 49 -9.04 -2.71 0.83
C LEU A 49 -10.05 -2.06 1.79
N PRO A 50 -10.92 -1.15 1.31
CA PRO A 50 -11.92 -0.53 2.16
C PRO A 50 -13.03 -1.52 2.51
N GLU A 51 -13.84 -1.17 3.52
CA GLU A 51 -14.90 -2.03 4.05
C GLU A 51 -15.92 -2.44 2.97
N GLU A 52 -16.18 -1.59 1.98
CA GLU A 52 -17.09 -1.88 0.87
C GLU A 52 -16.59 -3.07 0.01
N VAL A 53 -15.29 -3.11 -0.30
CA VAL A 53 -14.68 -4.22 -1.05
C VAL A 53 -14.70 -5.50 -0.21
N GLN A 54 -14.42 -5.39 1.09
CA GLN A 54 -14.47 -6.54 2.01
C GLN A 54 -15.88 -7.14 2.09
N ARG A 55 -16.92 -6.30 2.20
CA ARG A 55 -18.32 -6.73 2.20
C ARG A 55 -18.72 -7.37 0.88
N HIS A 56 -18.24 -6.84 -0.24
CA HIS A 56 -18.50 -7.42 -1.56
C HIS A 56 -17.89 -8.83 -1.68
N VAL A 57 -16.63 -8.99 -1.29
CA VAL A 57 -15.93 -10.29 -1.28
C VAL A 57 -16.63 -11.28 -0.34
N ALA A 58 -17.04 -10.83 0.85
CA ALA A 58 -17.78 -11.65 1.82
C ALA A 58 -19.11 -12.16 1.24
N ALA A 59 -19.88 -11.28 0.57
CA ALA A 59 -21.15 -11.64 -0.05
C ALA A 59 -20.99 -12.66 -1.18
N LYS A 60 -19.92 -12.55 -1.98
CA LYS A 60 -19.61 -13.48 -3.07
C LYS A 60 -19.13 -14.84 -2.60
N LEU A 61 -18.38 -14.89 -1.50
CA LEU A 61 -17.88 -16.12 -0.89
C LEU A 61 -18.88 -16.77 0.08
N GLY A 62 -19.98 -16.08 0.42
CA GLY A 62 -20.96 -16.56 1.39
C GLY A 62 -20.43 -16.58 2.83
N LEU A 63 -19.41 -15.79 3.15
CA LEU A 63 -18.78 -15.71 4.47
C LEU A 63 -19.26 -14.48 5.25
N PRO A 64 -19.26 -14.53 6.59
CA PRO A 64 -19.56 -13.36 7.38
C PRO A 64 -18.47 -12.28 7.21
N PRO A 65 -18.83 -10.99 7.10
CA PRO A 65 -17.85 -9.91 6.91
C PRO A 65 -16.84 -9.81 8.06
N SER A 66 -17.22 -10.28 9.26
CA SER A 66 -16.34 -10.35 10.43
C SER A 66 -15.14 -11.28 10.24
N GLU A 67 -15.30 -12.38 9.51
CA GLU A 67 -14.22 -13.33 9.23
C GLU A 67 -13.22 -12.72 8.24
N VAL A 68 -13.74 -12.07 7.20
CA VAL A 68 -12.92 -11.33 6.22
C VAL A 68 -12.10 -10.24 6.90
N TYR A 69 -12.74 -9.45 7.76
CA TYR A 69 -12.06 -8.42 8.55
C TYR A 69 -10.99 -8.99 9.48
N GLY A 70 -11.26 -10.15 10.09
CA GLY A 70 -10.30 -10.88 10.90
C GLY A 70 -9.05 -11.28 10.12
N VAL A 71 -9.21 -11.78 8.89
CA VAL A 71 -8.09 -12.15 8.03
C VAL A 71 -7.31 -10.92 7.56
N VAL A 72 -8.00 -9.86 7.15
CA VAL A 72 -7.37 -8.61 6.69
C VAL A 72 -6.54 -7.96 7.81
N THR A 73 -7.04 -7.97 9.03
CA THR A 73 -6.31 -7.41 10.19
C THR A 73 -5.20 -8.32 10.71
N PHE A 74 -5.30 -9.63 10.48
CA PHE A 74 -4.29 -10.61 10.90
C PHE A 74 -3.03 -10.56 10.04
N TYR A 75 -3.18 -10.41 8.71
CA TYR A 75 -2.04 -10.35 7.79
C TYR A 75 -1.59 -8.91 7.58
N ASN A 76 -0.39 -8.60 8.06
CA ASN A 76 0.26 -7.29 7.90
C ASN A 76 0.47 -6.85 6.44
N TYR A 77 0.33 -7.78 5.48
CA TYR A 77 0.41 -7.48 4.05
C TYR A 77 -0.80 -6.70 3.53
N PHE A 78 -1.97 -6.84 4.15
CA PHE A 78 -3.17 -6.17 3.68
C PHE A 78 -3.26 -4.75 4.21
N THR A 79 -3.46 -3.79 3.31
CA THR A 79 -3.51 -2.37 3.64
C THR A 79 -4.94 -1.84 3.60
N LEU A 80 -5.41 -1.37 4.76
CA LEU A 80 -6.72 -0.74 4.92
C LEU A 80 -6.72 0.73 4.47
N THR A 81 -5.54 1.33 4.43
CA THR A 81 -5.29 2.71 4.01
C THR A 81 -4.72 2.76 2.59
N PRO A 82 -4.95 3.86 1.86
CA PRO A 82 -4.40 4.03 0.52
C PRO A 82 -2.87 3.98 0.59
N VAL A 83 -2.26 2.96 0.00
CA VAL A 83 -0.80 2.91 -0.13
C VAL A 83 -0.35 3.90 -1.18
N GLY A 84 0.67 4.68 -0.84
CA GLY A 84 1.41 5.45 -1.83
C GLY A 84 2.05 4.53 -2.87
N LYS A 85 2.16 5.04 -4.10
CA LYS A 85 2.66 4.29 -5.27
C LYS A 85 4.04 3.65 -5.06
N TYR A 86 4.86 4.25 -4.21
CA TYR A 86 6.18 3.77 -3.82
C TYR A 86 6.20 3.43 -2.33
N PRO A 87 5.89 2.17 -1.95
CA PRO A 87 6.04 1.71 -0.58
C PRO A 87 7.53 1.50 -0.27
N ILE A 88 8.02 2.20 0.76
CA ILE A 88 9.38 2.12 1.29
C ILE A 88 9.32 1.30 2.58
N ASN A 89 9.95 0.13 2.56
CA ASN A 89 10.03 -0.79 3.68
C ASN A 89 11.45 -0.79 4.26
N VAL A 90 11.62 -0.29 5.49
CA VAL A 90 12.91 -0.30 6.17
C VAL A 90 13.01 -1.55 7.06
N CYS A 91 14.09 -2.33 6.90
CA CYS A 91 14.33 -3.50 7.74
C CYS A 91 14.84 -3.08 9.13
N MET A 92 14.02 -3.30 10.16
CA MET A 92 14.38 -3.12 11.57
C MET A 92 14.65 -4.45 12.28
N GLY A 93 15.26 -5.40 11.56
CA GLY A 93 15.77 -6.63 12.14
C GLY A 93 17.01 -6.39 12.99
N THR A 94 17.34 -7.33 13.90
CA THR A 94 18.47 -7.19 14.83
C THR A 94 19.79 -6.87 14.13
N ALA A 95 20.09 -7.55 13.03
CA ALA A 95 21.31 -7.31 12.24
C ALA A 95 21.33 -5.88 11.63
N CYS A 96 20.20 -5.42 11.08
CA CYS A 96 20.09 -4.07 10.51
C CYS A 96 20.10 -3.00 11.60
N TYR A 97 19.49 -3.27 12.75
CA TYR A 97 19.45 -2.37 13.89
C TYR A 97 20.85 -2.08 14.44
N VAL A 98 21.68 -3.11 14.64
CA VAL A 98 23.08 -2.95 15.09
C VAL A 98 23.94 -2.20 14.07
N GLN A 99 23.66 -2.36 12.78
CA GLN A 99 24.33 -1.62 11.69
C GLN A 99 23.80 -0.19 11.50
N GLY A 100 22.86 0.27 12.33
CA GLY A 100 22.38 1.65 12.32
C GLY A 100 21.16 1.92 11.44
N ALA A 101 20.33 0.92 11.13
CA ALA A 101 19.08 1.12 10.39
C ALA A 101 18.14 2.16 11.01
N GLY A 102 18.19 2.37 12.33
CA GLY A 102 17.45 3.43 13.00
C GLY A 102 17.79 4.84 12.49
N ARG A 103 19.05 5.11 12.15
CA ARG A 103 19.47 6.41 11.58
C ARG A 103 18.89 6.63 10.19
N ILE A 104 18.87 5.57 9.39
CA ILE A 104 18.28 5.58 8.04
C ILE A 104 16.78 5.85 8.14
N LEU A 105 16.08 5.21 9.09
CA LEU A 105 14.67 5.48 9.33
C LEU A 105 14.43 6.96 9.69
N SER A 106 15.19 7.50 10.65
CA SER A 106 15.04 8.92 11.04
C SER A 106 15.37 9.90 9.90
N LEU A 107 16.29 9.55 9.01
CA LEU A 107 16.55 10.34 7.79
C LEU A 107 15.36 10.30 6.85
N PHE A 108 14.75 9.13 6.62
CA PHE A 108 13.53 9.03 5.82
C PHE A 108 12.38 9.82 6.44
N GLU A 109 12.18 9.74 7.76
CA GLU A 109 11.16 10.51 8.47
C GLU A 109 11.37 12.02 8.30
N ARG A 110 12.61 12.50 8.38
CA ARG A 110 12.96 13.91 8.23
C ARG A 110 12.81 14.41 6.79
N GLU A 111 13.23 13.62 5.82
CA GLU A 111 13.20 14.01 4.40
C GLU A 111 11.79 13.96 3.81
N LEU A 112 11.01 12.94 4.17
CA LEU A 112 9.64 12.75 3.68
C LEU A 112 8.61 13.47 4.57
N GLY A 113 8.97 13.82 5.80
CA GLY A 113 8.07 14.48 6.76
C GLY A 113 6.94 13.57 7.26
N ILE A 114 7.12 12.25 7.20
CA ILE A 114 6.11 11.25 7.57
C ILE A 114 6.62 10.32 8.67
N GLN A 115 5.69 9.78 9.46
CA GLN A 115 5.97 8.72 10.43
C GLN A 115 5.85 7.33 9.80
N PRO A 116 6.49 6.30 10.37
CA PRO A 116 6.28 4.91 9.93
C PRO A 116 4.80 4.52 10.07
N GLY A 117 4.25 3.93 9.00
CA GLY A 117 2.84 3.59 8.84
C GLY A 117 1.98 4.71 8.25
N GLN A 118 2.58 5.85 7.88
CA GLN A 118 1.88 6.97 7.23
C GLN A 118 2.27 7.10 5.77
N VAL A 119 1.39 7.79 5.03
CA VAL A 119 1.54 8.07 3.61
C VAL A 119 1.70 9.58 3.45
N THR A 120 2.61 10.00 2.57
CA THR A 120 2.83 11.42 2.29
C THR A 120 1.54 12.06 1.78
N PRO A 121 1.23 13.33 2.11
CA PRO A 121 0.05 14.05 1.59
C PRO A 121 -0.03 14.07 0.06
N ASP A 122 1.09 13.89 -0.64
CA ASP A 122 1.16 13.75 -2.10
C ASP A 122 0.68 12.38 -2.64
N GLY A 123 0.40 11.41 -1.76
CA GLY A 123 -0.06 10.06 -2.12
C GLY A 123 0.98 9.20 -2.84
N LEU A 124 2.25 9.62 -2.85
CA LEU A 124 3.32 8.97 -3.61
C LEU A 124 4.15 7.98 -2.79
N PHE A 125 4.51 8.36 -1.57
CA PHE A 125 5.41 7.59 -0.73
C PHE A 125 4.68 7.05 0.49
N SER A 126 4.90 5.78 0.78
CA SER A 126 4.49 5.15 2.04
C SER A 126 5.75 4.76 2.79
N LEU A 127 5.84 5.06 4.07
CA LEU A 127 6.95 4.58 4.89
C LEU A 127 6.44 3.49 5.80
N GLU A 128 7.00 2.29 5.70
CA GLU A 128 6.65 1.17 6.56
C GLU A 128 7.90 0.45 7.08
N VAL A 129 7.75 -0.20 8.23
CA VAL A 129 8.86 -0.84 8.93
C VAL A 129 8.64 -2.34 8.89
N CYS A 130 9.51 -3.02 8.16
CA CYS A 130 9.52 -4.48 8.10
C CYS A 130 10.47 -5.04 9.16
N ARG A 131 10.07 -6.14 9.84
CA ARG A 131 10.91 -6.73 10.90
C ARG A 131 12.12 -7.49 10.36
N CYS A 132 12.00 -8.24 9.28
CA CYS A 132 13.14 -8.93 8.69
C CYS A 132 12.85 -9.28 7.24
N LEU A 133 13.80 -9.00 6.35
CA LEU A 133 13.77 -9.38 4.94
C LEU A 133 14.62 -10.62 4.63
N GLY A 134 15.28 -11.20 5.63
CA GLY A 134 16.17 -12.35 5.45
C GLY A 134 17.50 -12.05 4.75
N ALA A 135 17.72 -10.82 4.26
CA ALA A 135 18.93 -10.41 3.56
C ALA A 135 20.02 -9.83 4.50
N CYS A 136 20.27 -10.48 5.64
CA CYS A 136 21.19 -9.98 6.68
C CYS A 136 22.64 -9.78 6.18
N GLY A 137 23.06 -10.50 5.14
CA GLY A 137 24.39 -10.33 4.53
C GLY A 137 24.60 -9.01 3.79
N LEU A 138 23.52 -8.26 3.55
CA LEU A 138 23.52 -6.95 2.89
C LEU A 138 23.00 -5.84 3.81
N ALA A 139 22.96 -6.07 5.12
CA ALA A 139 22.53 -5.06 6.09
C ALA A 139 23.36 -3.76 5.96
N PRO A 140 22.74 -2.56 6.08
CA PRO A 140 21.31 -2.25 6.20
C PRO A 140 20.53 -2.46 4.89
N VAL A 141 19.32 -3.01 4.99
CA VAL A 141 18.45 -3.31 3.83
C VAL A 141 17.18 -2.46 3.86
N VAL A 142 16.86 -1.85 2.73
CA VAL A 142 15.61 -1.12 2.48
C VAL A 142 15.00 -1.67 1.20
N THR A 143 13.69 -1.84 1.16
CA THR A 143 12.98 -2.24 -0.06
C THR A 143 12.11 -1.09 -0.52
N VAL A 144 12.18 -0.72 -1.80
CA VAL A 144 11.29 0.28 -2.40
C VAL A 144 10.51 -0.35 -3.54
N ALA A 145 9.18 -0.29 -3.49
CA ALA A 145 8.29 -0.85 -4.52
C ALA A 145 8.61 -2.32 -4.90
N GLY A 146 9.18 -3.09 -3.95
CA GLY A 146 9.59 -4.49 -4.15
C GLY A 146 11.06 -4.68 -4.56
N GLU A 147 11.79 -3.61 -4.89
CA GLU A 147 13.22 -3.65 -5.19
C GLU A 147 14.05 -3.60 -3.91
N VAL A 148 14.91 -4.59 -3.69
CA VAL A 148 15.72 -4.71 -2.48
C VAL A 148 17.05 -3.95 -2.65
N HIS A 149 17.25 -2.91 -1.86
CA HIS A 149 18.48 -2.14 -1.79
C HIS A 149 19.28 -2.52 -0.54
N GLY A 150 20.43 -3.15 -0.75
CA GLY A 150 21.38 -3.52 0.29
C GLY A 150 22.51 -2.50 0.49
N LYS A 151 23.20 -2.58 1.63
CA LYS A 151 24.32 -1.69 2.02
C LYS A 151 23.94 -0.20 1.96
N MET A 152 22.73 0.12 2.41
CA MET A 152 22.22 1.47 2.38
C MET A 152 23.03 2.37 3.32
N THR A 153 23.64 3.43 2.79
CA THR A 153 24.24 4.52 3.58
C THR A 153 23.29 5.71 3.64
N GLU A 154 23.52 6.64 4.57
CA GLU A 154 22.76 7.90 4.66
C GLU A 154 22.76 8.68 3.33
N SER A 155 23.92 8.71 2.65
CA SER A 155 24.06 9.33 1.33
C SER A 155 23.33 8.58 0.22
N ALA A 156 23.31 7.25 0.26
CA ALA A 156 22.56 6.44 -0.69
C ALA A 156 21.04 6.59 -0.48
N ALA A 157 20.59 6.68 0.77
CA ALA A 157 19.19 6.96 1.10
C ALA A 157 18.73 8.31 0.55
N LEU A 158 19.53 9.37 0.72
CA LEU A 158 19.22 10.69 0.14
C LEU A 158 19.14 10.67 -1.39
N LYS A 159 20.10 10.01 -2.05
CA LYS A 159 20.08 9.86 -3.51
C LYS A 159 18.84 9.09 -3.97
N LEU A 160 18.52 8.01 -3.28
CA LEU A 160 17.36 7.19 -3.59
C LEU A 160 16.05 7.96 -3.40
N VAL A 161 15.92 8.77 -2.34
CA VAL A 161 14.75 9.68 -2.19
C VAL A 161 14.70 10.71 -3.32
N ALA A 162 15.83 11.27 -3.75
CA ALA A 162 15.88 12.23 -4.85
C ALA A 162 15.47 11.58 -6.19
N GLU A 163 16.03 10.43 -6.53
CA GLU A 163 15.67 9.66 -7.73
C GLU A 163 14.18 9.27 -7.72
N LEU A 164 13.68 8.85 -6.56
CA LEU A 164 12.27 8.54 -6.39
C LEU A 164 11.39 9.78 -6.53
N ARG A 165 11.81 10.95 -6.04
CA ARG A 165 11.10 12.22 -6.24
C ARG A 165 11.08 12.62 -7.72
N GLU A 166 12.16 12.42 -8.46
CA GLU A 166 12.20 12.69 -9.91
C GLU A 166 11.25 11.76 -10.67
N ARG A 167 11.29 10.45 -10.36
CA ARG A 167 10.35 9.46 -10.93
C ARG A 167 8.90 9.79 -10.56
N ALA A 168 8.67 10.15 -9.30
CA ALA A 168 7.35 10.52 -8.81
C ALA A 168 6.87 11.84 -9.44
N ALA A 169 7.74 12.83 -9.67
CA ALA A 169 7.38 14.08 -10.34
C ALA A 169 6.99 13.84 -11.82
N ALA A 170 7.71 12.97 -12.52
CA ALA A 170 7.36 12.55 -13.88
C ALA A 170 5.98 11.88 -13.94
N GLU A 171 5.62 11.12 -12.92
CA GLU A 171 4.33 10.43 -12.85
C GLU A 171 3.21 11.28 -12.23
N GLN A 172 3.51 12.28 -11.40
CA GLN A 172 2.55 13.27 -10.90
C GLN A 172 2.04 14.16 -12.04
N ALA A 173 2.87 14.43 -13.06
CA ALA A 173 2.43 15.08 -14.29
C ALA A 173 1.34 14.25 -15.03
N GLU A 174 1.42 12.92 -14.95
CA GLU A 174 0.43 12.00 -15.52
C GLU A 174 -0.81 11.82 -14.62
N ALA A 175 -0.63 11.70 -13.29
CA ALA A 175 -1.73 11.57 -12.34
C ALA A 175 -2.56 12.86 -12.18
N GLY A 176 -1.92 14.03 -12.34
CA GLY A 176 -2.59 15.32 -12.44
C GLY A 176 -3.54 15.44 -13.63
N LYS A 177 -3.36 14.60 -14.66
CA LYS A 177 -4.29 14.51 -15.80
C LYS A 177 -5.49 13.60 -15.53
N ALA A 178 -5.36 12.62 -14.64
CA ALA A 178 -6.46 11.73 -14.25
C ALA A 178 -7.35 12.31 -13.14
N VAL A 179 -6.81 13.12 -12.23
CA VAL A 179 -7.62 13.82 -11.21
C VAL A 179 -8.37 15.02 -11.80
N ALA A 180 -7.91 15.59 -12.92
CA ALA A 180 -8.54 16.73 -13.58
C ALA A 180 -9.75 16.39 -14.50
N THR A 181 -10.09 15.11 -14.72
CA THR A 181 -11.28 14.73 -15.52
C THR A 181 -12.52 14.36 -14.69
N VAL A 182 -12.48 14.46 -13.35
CA VAL A 182 -13.67 14.31 -12.48
C VAL A 182 -14.02 15.65 -11.80
N GLY A 183 -13.85 16.74 -12.55
CA GLY A 183 -14.31 18.07 -12.23
C GLY A 183 -15.11 18.64 -13.40
N GLY A 184 -16.44 18.70 -13.26
CA GLY A 184 -17.39 19.20 -14.26
C GLY A 184 -18.37 18.08 -14.63
N GLU A 185 -19.68 18.21 -14.56
CA GLU A 185 -20.60 19.34 -14.47
C GLU A 185 -21.90 18.76 -13.83
N ALA A 186 -22.58 19.51 -12.97
CA ALA A 186 -23.94 20.02 -13.22
C ALA A 186 -24.90 18.95 -13.77
N GLN A 187 -25.95 18.57 -13.05
CA GLN A 187 -27.05 19.48 -12.68
C GLN A 187 -27.90 18.92 -11.54
#